data_AF-A0A9P7TGD1-F1
#
_entry.id   AF-A0A9P7TGD1-F1
#
_cell.length_a   1.000
_cell.length_b   1.000
_cell.length_c   1.000
_cell.angle_alpha   90.00
_cell.angle_beta   90.00
_cell.angle_gamma   90.00
#
_symmetry.space_group_name_H-M   'P 1'
#
loop_
_entity.id
_entity.type
_entity.pdbx_description
1 polymer ?
#
loop_
_entity_poly.entity_id
_entity_poly.type
_entity_poly.pdbx_seq_one_letter_code
_entity_poly.pdbx_strand_id
1 'polypeptide(L)'
;LPSLAAIGSFDGTTDAARLLEKVEWAFRFVNDGQDADPSTFIRAVNMSLERAAATFVDSSENLRHIVRQAHQGLATPGESTTFQRCLMDRYCPTVADIQPD
;
A
#
# COMPACT_ATOMS: atom_id res chain seq x y z
N LEU A 1 -11.22 -11.03 -5.95
CA LEU A 1 -10.04 -10.34 -5.38
C LEU A 1 -8.80 -10.88 -6.08
N PRO A 2 -7.85 -10.02 -6.49
CA PRO A 2 -6.57 -10.48 -7.03
C PRO A 2 -5.87 -11.34 -5.98
N SER A 3 -5.11 -12.35 -6.43
CA SER A 3 -4.37 -13.20 -5.48
C SER A 3 -3.25 -12.40 -4.83
N LEU A 4 -2.95 -12.67 -3.55
CA LEU A 4 -1.79 -12.08 -2.88
C LEU A 4 -0.49 -12.40 -3.61
N ALA A 5 -0.42 -13.55 -4.29
CA ALA A 5 0.70 -13.91 -5.14
C ALA A 5 0.88 -12.94 -6.34
N ALA A 6 -0.22 -12.41 -6.89
CA ALA A 6 -0.15 -11.41 -7.96
C ALA A 6 0.40 -10.07 -7.44
N ILE A 7 0.06 -9.68 -6.21
CA ILE A 7 0.53 -8.45 -5.58
C ILE A 7 1.99 -8.59 -5.08
N GLY A 8 2.36 -9.77 -4.58
CA GLY A 8 3.67 -10.02 -3.97
C GLY A 8 3.78 -9.46 -2.55
N SER A 9 4.96 -9.59 -1.95
CA SER A 9 5.29 -8.99 -0.65
C SER A 9 6.13 -7.72 -0.81
N PHE A 10 6.07 -6.86 0.19
CA PHE A 10 6.79 -5.59 0.25
C PHE A 10 7.34 -5.37 1.65
N ASP A 11 8.66 -5.33 1.76
CA ASP A 11 9.37 -5.14 3.04
C ASP A 11 9.88 -3.71 3.27
N GLY A 12 9.65 -2.80 2.32
CA GLY A 12 10.09 -1.40 2.39
C GLY A 12 11.47 -1.14 1.78
N THR A 13 12.07 -2.12 1.09
CA THR A 13 13.38 -1.95 0.42
C THR A 13 13.31 -1.34 -0.98
N THR A 14 12.11 -1.20 -1.54
CA THR A 14 11.87 -0.62 -2.86
C THR A 14 10.86 0.53 -2.76
N ASP A 15 10.70 1.27 -3.86
CA ASP A 15 9.74 2.37 -3.94
C ASP A 15 8.30 1.88 -3.69
N ALA A 16 7.64 2.45 -2.68
CA ALA A 16 6.23 2.17 -2.40
C ALA A 16 5.32 2.52 -3.58
N ALA A 17 5.64 3.52 -4.41
CA ALA A 17 4.85 3.86 -5.59
C ALA A 17 4.67 2.65 -6.51
N ARG A 18 5.73 1.84 -6.68
CA ARG A 18 5.70 0.63 -7.51
C ARG A 18 4.80 -0.46 -6.93
N LEU A 19 4.77 -0.61 -5.60
CA LEU A 19 3.82 -1.51 -4.95
C LEU A 19 2.38 -1.05 -5.22
N LEU A 20 2.10 0.23 -4.97
CA LEU A 20 0.76 0.80 -5.08
C LEU A 20 0.21 0.65 -6.51
N GLU A 21 1.02 1.00 -7.52
CA GLU A 21 0.68 0.82 -8.94
C GLU A 21 0.39 -0.65 -9.27
N LYS A 22 1.19 -1.57 -8.73
CA LYS A 22 0.99 -3.01 -8.95
C LYS A 22 -0.34 -3.50 -8.38
N VAL A 23 -0.73 -3.00 -7.20
CA VAL A 23 -2.03 -3.31 -6.58
C VAL A 23 -3.17 -2.74 -7.42
N GLU A 24 -3.09 -1.48 -7.82
CA GLU A 24 -4.09 -0.85 -8.71
C GLU A 24 -4.27 -1.64 -10.00
N TRP A 25 -3.16 -1.97 -10.68
CA TRP A 25 -3.19 -2.73 -11.92
C TRP A 25 -3.79 -4.13 -11.73
N ALA A 26 -3.43 -4.81 -10.64
CA ALA A 26 -3.99 -6.12 -10.32
C ALA A 26 -5.51 -6.08 -10.11
N PHE A 27 -6.03 -5.01 -9.48
CA PHE A 27 -7.47 -4.83 -9.32
C PHE A 27 -8.17 -4.51 -10.62
N ARG A 28 -7.63 -3.56 -11.41
CA ARG A 28 -8.20 -3.22 -12.71
C ARG A 28 -8.23 -4.42 -13.65
N PHE A 29 -7.21 -5.28 -13.62
CA PHE A 29 -7.17 -6.49 -14.42
C PHE A 29 -8.28 -7.49 -14.07
N VAL A 30 -8.61 -7.66 -12.79
CA VAL A 30 -9.64 -8.63 -12.35
C VAL A 30 -11.05 -8.05 -12.27
N ASN A 31 -11.20 -6.73 -12.41
CA ASN A 31 -12.45 -6.01 -12.22
C ASN A 31 -12.86 -5.22 -13.48
N ASP A 32 -12.61 -5.77 -14.66
CA ASP A 32 -12.97 -5.19 -15.97
C ASP A 32 -12.55 -3.71 -16.12
N GLY A 33 -11.36 -3.38 -15.63
CA GLY A 33 -10.76 -2.04 -15.70
C GLY A 33 -11.15 -1.09 -14.57
N GLN A 34 -12.02 -1.49 -13.65
CA GLN A 34 -12.46 -0.69 -12.51
C GLN A 34 -11.50 -0.77 -11.32
N ASP A 35 -11.35 0.34 -10.61
CA ASP A 35 -10.55 0.40 -9.38
C ASP A 35 -11.24 -0.34 -8.23
N ALA A 36 -10.45 -0.73 -7.24
CA ALA A 36 -10.97 -1.27 -5.98
C ALA A 36 -11.58 -0.15 -5.13
N ASP A 37 -12.59 -0.49 -4.33
CA ASP A 37 -13.04 0.41 -3.27
C ASP A 37 -11.91 0.65 -2.25
N PRO A 38 -11.92 1.78 -1.53
CA PRO A 38 -10.86 2.15 -0.58
C PRO A 38 -10.52 1.05 0.44
N SER A 39 -11.52 0.37 0.99
CA SER A 39 -11.32 -0.67 1.99
C SER A 39 -10.66 -1.91 1.40
N THR A 40 -11.05 -2.30 0.19
CA THR A 40 -10.44 -3.41 -0.53
C THR A 40 -9.00 -3.11 -0.93
N PHE A 41 -8.73 -1.90 -1.41
CA PHE A 41 -7.39 -1.47 -1.76
C PHE A 41 -6.45 -1.49 -0.54
N ILE A 42 -6.83 -0.83 0.56
CA ILE A 42 -6.00 -0.76 1.78
C ILE A 42 -5.74 -2.15 2.35
N ARG A 43 -6.74 -3.04 2.37
CA ARG A 43 -6.56 -4.42 2.83
C ARG A 43 -5.52 -5.16 1.99
N ALA A 44 -5.60 -5.04 0.67
CA ALA A 44 -4.68 -5.71 -0.23
C ALA A 44 -3.22 -5.23 -0.05
N VAL A 45 -3.03 -3.91 0.08
CA VAL A 45 -1.72 -3.34 0.40
C VAL A 45 -1.25 -3.81 1.78
N ASN A 46 -2.10 -3.73 2.82
CA ASN A 46 -1.72 -4.15 4.17
C ASN A 46 -1.30 -5.63 4.23
N MET A 47 -1.98 -6.51 3.48
CA MET A 47 -1.63 -7.93 3.40
C MET A 47 -0.33 -8.21 2.62
N SER A 48 0.15 -7.27 1.79
CA SER A 48 1.45 -7.40 1.14
C SER A 48 2.61 -6.88 1.98
N LEU A 49 2.35 -6.14 3.06
CA LEU A 49 3.42 -5.57 3.88
C LEU A 49 4.08 -6.64 4.74
N GLU A 50 5.41 -6.61 4.77
CA GLU A 50 6.25 -7.45 5.61
C GLU A 50 7.30 -6.61 6.35
N ARG A 51 7.92 -7.20 7.39
CA ARG A 51 9.09 -6.65 8.08
C ARG A 51 8.94 -5.16 8.45
N ALA A 52 9.81 -4.29 7.90
CA ALA A 52 9.86 -2.88 8.23
C ALA A 52 8.60 -2.14 7.76
N ALA A 53 8.07 -2.50 6.59
CA ALA A 53 6.81 -1.94 6.07
C ALA A 53 5.62 -2.25 6.98
N ALA A 54 5.48 -3.51 7.40
CA ALA A 54 4.44 -3.91 8.36
C ALA A 54 4.62 -3.19 9.71
N THR A 55 5.86 -3.16 10.23
CA THR A 55 6.19 -2.51 11.50
C THR A 55 5.85 -1.02 11.48
N PHE A 56 6.12 -0.33 10.37
CA PHE A 56 5.78 1.09 10.22
C PHE A 56 4.27 1.33 10.36
N VAL A 57 3.45 0.55 9.64
CA VAL A 57 1.99 0.65 9.73
C VAL A 57 1.51 0.34 11.16
N ASP A 58 2.04 -0.72 11.78
CA ASP A 58 1.66 -1.13 13.14
C ASP A 58 2.12 -0.15 14.24
N SER A 59 3.15 0.65 13.97
CA SER A 59 3.67 1.64 14.92
C SER A 59 2.87 2.95 14.94
N SER A 60 2.06 3.22 13.90
CA SER A 60 1.29 4.46 13.76
C SER A 60 -0.17 4.24 14.16
N GLU A 61 -0.64 4.93 15.19
CA GLU A 61 -2.05 4.86 15.63
C GLU A 61 -3.01 5.26 14.50
N ASN A 62 -2.65 6.29 13.72
CA ASN A 62 -3.45 6.73 12.58
C ASN A 62 -3.52 5.67 11.47
N LEU A 63 -2.39 5.08 11.07
CA LEU A 63 -2.40 4.04 10.02
C LEU A 63 -3.12 2.77 10.50
N ARG A 64 -2.96 2.40 11.77
CA ARG A 64 -3.74 1.31 12.38
C ARG A 64 -5.23 1.60 12.41
N HIS A 65 -5.64 2.84 12.63
CA HIS A 65 -7.04 3.23 12.55
C HIS A 65 -7.58 3.02 11.14
N ILE A 66 -6.86 3.53 10.13
CA ILE A 66 -7.24 3.40 8.71
C ILE A 66 -7.34 1.92 8.30
N VAL A 67 -6.35 1.09 8.65
CA VAL A 67 -6.37 -0.36 8.38
C VAL A 67 -7.57 -1.04 9.05
N ARG A 68 -7.92 -0.62 10.28
CA ARG A 68 -9.10 -1.14 10.98
C ARG A 68 -10.40 -0.76 10.27
N GLN A 69 -10.55 0.48 9.83
CA GLN A 69 -11.70 0.91 9.02
C GLN A 69 -11.80 0.09 7.73
N ALA A 70 -10.66 -0.17 7.08
CA ALA A 70 -10.62 -0.99 5.87
C ALA A 70 -11.05 -2.45 6.13
N HIS A 71 -10.65 -3.04 7.26
CA HIS A 71 -11.12 -4.37 7.68
C HIS A 71 -12.63 -4.42 7.93
N GLN A 72 -13.22 -3.30 8.37
CA GLN A 72 -14.66 -3.16 8.59
C GLN A 72 -15.44 -2.78 7.32
N GLY A 73 -14.76 -2.50 6.21
CA GLY A 73 -15.39 -2.01 4.97
C GLY A 73 -15.84 -0.55 5.05
N LEU A 74 -15.29 0.22 5.99
CA LEU A 74 -15.68 1.59 6.30
C LEU A 74 -14.61 2.63 5.93
N ALA A 75 -13.47 2.21 5.37
CA ALA A 75 -12.44 3.15 4.96
C ALA A 75 -12.94 4.08 3.86
N THR A 76 -12.63 5.35 4.00
CA THR A 76 -13.00 6.42 3.08
C THR A 76 -11.94 6.65 2.00
N PRO A 77 -12.29 7.33 0.89
CA PRO A 77 -11.31 7.73 -0.11
C PRO A 77 -10.16 8.57 0.47
N GLY A 78 -10.46 9.49 1.41
CA GLY A 78 -9.44 10.32 2.05
C GLY A 78 -8.47 9.52 2.93
N GLU A 79 -8.95 8.47 3.59
CA GLU A 79 -8.09 7.55 4.34
C GLU A 79 -7.22 6.70 3.42
N SER A 80 -7.73 6.25 2.27
CA SER A 80 -6.93 5.55 1.26
C SER A 80 -5.81 6.45 0.71
N THR A 81 -6.13 7.69 0.34
CA THR A 81 -5.11 8.67 -0.10
C THR A 81 -4.08 8.93 0.99
N THR A 82 -4.52 9.07 2.25
CA THR A 82 -3.61 9.27 3.40
C THR A 82 -2.68 8.09 3.58
N PHE A 83 -3.22 6.87 3.54
CA PHE A 83 -2.46 5.63 3.69
C PHE A 83 -1.39 5.47 2.60
N GLN A 84 -1.79 5.67 1.34
CA GLN A 84 -0.87 5.65 0.19
C GLN A 84 0.26 6.66 0.34
N ARG A 85 -0.08 7.91 0.66
CA ARG A 85 0.89 8.99 0.85
C ARG A 85 1.87 8.67 1.97
N CYS A 86 1.41 8.16 3.11
CA CYS A 86 2.32 7.78 4.20
C CYS A 86 3.31 6.68 3.80
N LEU A 87 2.89 5.70 3.00
CA LEU A 87 3.79 4.68 2.47
C LEU A 87 4.81 5.26 1.49
N MET A 88 4.35 6.12 0.56
CA MET A 88 5.24 6.81 -0.38
C MET A 88 6.24 7.72 0.32
N ASP A 89 5.78 8.54 1.27
CA ASP A 89 6.65 9.44 2.03
C ASP A 89 7.71 8.67 2.84
N ARG A 90 7.37 7.47 3.33
CA ARG A 90 8.30 6.62 4.11
C ARG A 90 9.26 5.82 3.24
N TYR A 91 8.80 5.31 2.11
CA TYR A 91 9.52 4.39 1.22
C TYR A 91 9.66 4.96 -0.18
N CYS A 92 10.08 6.23 -0.26
CA CYS A 92 10.49 6.85 -1.52
C CYS A 92 12.00 6.64 -1.69
N PRO A 93 12.48 6.22 -2.88
CA PRO A 93 13.91 6.22 -3.17
C PRO A 93 14.42 7.65 -3.05
N THR A 94 15.14 7.93 -1.98
CA THR A 94 15.82 9.22 -1.85
C THR A 94 16.90 9.23 -2.91
N VAL A 95 16.93 10.24 -3.78
CA VAL A 95 17.92 10.44 -4.86
C VAL A 95 19.38 10.59 -4.34
N ALA A 96 19.65 10.26 -3.08
CA ALA A 96 20.94 10.43 -2.42
C ALA A 96 21.96 9.30 -2.72
N ASP A 97 21.58 8.20 -3.36
CA ASP A 97 22.51 7.10 -3.73
C ASP A 97 23.08 7.20 -5.16
N ILE A 98 23.11 8.41 -5.74
CA ILE A 98 23.93 8.68 -6.93
C ILE A 98 25.02 9.68 -6.55
N GLN A 99 26.00 9.23 -5.76
CA GLN A 99 27.33 9.84 -5.80
C GLN A 99 28.05 9.21 -7.01
N PRO A 100 28.33 9.97 -8.09
CA PRO A 100 29.31 9.52 -9.06
C PRO A 100 30.68 9.54 -8.39
N ASP A 101 31.40 8.41 -8.47
CA ASP A 101 32.84 8.32 -8.19
C ASP A 101 33.64 9.29 -9.08
#